data_AF-A0A8J3K8B6-F1
#
_entry.id   AF-A0A8J3K8B6-F1
#
_cell.length_a   1.000
_cell.length_b   1.000
_cell.length_c   1.000
_cell.angle_alpha   90.00
_cell.angle_beta   90.00
_cell.angle_gamma   90.00
#
_symmetry.space_group_name_H-M   'P 1'
#
loop_
_entity.id
_entity.type
_entity.pdbx_description
1 polymer ?
#
loop_
_entity_poly.entity_id
_entity_poly.type
_entity_poly.pdbx_seq_one_letter_code
_entity_poly.pdbx_strand_id
1 'polypeptide(L)' 'MASRILPALPAGWTSGKARALRVRGGDAVDLDWLDRVLSTVVLHALATREVSVEVPGDGQVRIRRRVSLQAGATVTVVAP' A
#
# COMPACT_ATOMS: atom_id res chain seq x y z
N MET A 1 14.31 -1.26 2.63
CA MET A 1 13.42 -2.23 3.30
C MET A 1 12.11 -2.32 2.53
N ALA A 2 11.49 -3.50 2.44
CA ALA A 2 10.24 -3.71 1.70
C ALA A 2 9.07 -3.95 2.68
N SER A 3 7.98 -3.20 2.51
CA SER A 3 6.74 -3.34 3.28
C SER A 3 5.69 -3.99 2.39
N ARG A 4 5.14 -5.13 2.85
CA ARG A 4 4.10 -5.87 2.12
C ARG A 4 2.72 -5.39 2.56
N ILE A 5 1.94 -4.92 1.60
CA ILE A 5 0.56 -4.49 1.82
C ILE A 5 -0.37 -5.64 1.40
N LEU A 6 -1.43 -5.88 2.18
CA LEU A 6 -2.38 -6.99 1.98
C LEU A 6 -1.71 -8.38 1.84
N PRO A 7 -0.95 -8.85 2.85
CA PRO A 7 -0.26 -10.15 2.76
C PRO A 7 -1.22 -11.34 2.70
N ALA A 8 -2.41 -11.22 3.30
CA ALA A 8 -3.39 -12.29 3.45
C ALA A 8 -4.82 -11.71 3.55
N LEU A 9 -5.30 -11.04 2.51
CA LEU A 9 -6.70 -10.61 2.47
C LEU A 9 -7.60 -11.87 2.47
N PRO A 10 -8.53 -12.05 3.43
CA PRO A 10 -9.44 -13.19 3.44
C PRO A 10 -10.26 -13.24 2.16
N ALA A 11 -10.47 -14.43 1.60
CA ALA A 11 -11.15 -14.60 0.31
C ALA A 11 -12.56 -13.97 0.25
N GLY A 12 -13.23 -13.84 1.40
CA GLY A 12 -14.56 -13.22 1.51
C GLY A 12 -14.58 -11.68 1.51
N TRP A 13 -13.43 -11.01 1.57
CA TRP A 13 -13.35 -9.54 1.59
C TRP A 13 -13.13 -9.01 0.17
N THR A 14 -14.18 -9.09 -0.65
CA THR A 14 -14.14 -8.71 -2.06
C THR A 14 -13.86 -7.22 -2.26
N SER A 15 -14.38 -6.36 -1.39
CA SER A 15 -14.13 -4.93 -1.42
C SER A 15 -13.98 -4.36 -0.01
N GLY A 16 -13.31 -3.22 0.10
CA GLY A 16 -13.17 -2.54 1.37
C GLY A 16 -12.12 -1.44 1.37
N LYS A 17 -11.98 -0.83 2.53
CA LYS A 17 -11.04 0.26 2.79
C LYS A 17 -10.38 0.03 4.13
N ALA A 18 -9.09 0.23 4.21
CA ALA A 18 -8.37 0.33 5.48
C ALA A 18 -7.66 1.68 5.51
N ARG A 19 -7.62 2.27 6.70
CA ARG A 19 -7.08 3.61 6.92
C ARG A 19 -6.13 3.61 8.10
N ALA A 20 -5.18 4.52 8.10
CA ALA A 20 -4.18 4.73 9.15
C ALA A 20 -3.38 3.48 9.54
N LEU A 21 -3.17 2.54 8.60
CA LEU A 21 -2.35 1.36 8.85
C LEU A 21 -0.90 1.77 9.04
N ARG A 22 -0.30 1.35 10.15
CA ARG A 22 1.12 1.63 10.42
C ARG A 22 1.99 0.59 9.73
N VAL A 23 2.89 1.05 8.89
CA VAL A 23 3.91 0.21 8.27
C VAL A 23 5.27 0.44 8.91
N ARG A 24 6.17 -0.54 8.72
CA ARG A 24 7.53 -0.46 9.26
C ARG A 24 8.22 0.80 8.74
N GLY A 25 8.77 1.58 9.68
CA GLY A 25 9.32 2.91 9.42
C GLY A 25 8.51 4.03 10.05
N GLY A 26 7.26 3.80 10.43
CA GLY A 26 6.39 4.77 11.10
C GLY A 26 5.38 5.44 10.17
N ASP A 27 5.52 5.25 8.85
CA ASP A 27 4.58 5.78 7.86
C ASP A 27 3.16 5.22 8.09
N ALA A 28 2.16 6.02 7.75
CA ALA A 28 0.77 5.59 7.73
C ALA A 28 0.33 5.29 6.30
N VAL A 29 -0.53 4.30 6.15
CA VAL A 29 -1.03 3.84 4.85
C VAL A 29 -2.53 3.72 4.89
N ASP A 30 -3.15 4.31 3.88
CA ASP A 30 -4.54 4.11 3.53
C ASP A 30 -4.61 3.26 2.27
N LEU A 31 -5.57 2.34 2.22
CA LEU A 31 -5.74 1.44 1.09
C LEU A 31 -7.20 1.18 0.79
N ASP A 32 -7.51 1.10 -0.50
CA ASP A 32 -8.81 0.76 -1.05
C ASP A 32 -8.64 -0.44 -1.96
N TRP A 33 -9.56 -1.41 -1.86
CA TRP A 33 -9.59 -2.56 -2.75
C TRP A 33 -11.02 -2.87 -3.22
N LEU A 34 -11.10 -3.39 -4.43
CA LEU A 34 -12.32 -3.83 -5.10
C LEU A 34 -12.01 -5.11 -5.89
N ASP A 35 -12.91 -6.08 -5.87
CA ASP A 35 -12.72 -7.40 -6.48
C ASP A 35 -11.42 -8.12 -6.06
N ARG A 36 -10.99 -7.89 -4.81
CA ARG A 36 -9.72 -8.36 -4.22
C ARG A 36 -8.47 -7.78 -4.89
N VAL A 37 -8.63 -6.76 -5.72
CA VAL A 37 -7.56 -5.98 -6.35
C VAL A 37 -7.45 -4.64 -5.63
N LEU A 38 -6.23 -4.26 -5.28
CA LEU A 38 -5.97 -2.98 -4.64
C LEU A 38 -6.19 -1.85 -5.65
N SER A 39 -7.13 -0.95 -5.43
CA SER A 39 -7.41 0.16 -6.36
C SER A 39 -6.57 1.40 -6.05
N THR A 40 -6.31 1.66 -4.77
CA THR A 40 -5.59 2.87 -4.35
C THR A 40 -4.81 2.60 -3.07
N VAL A 41 -3.59 3.12 -3.01
CA VAL A 41 -2.76 3.19 -1.80
C VAL A 41 -2.36 4.64 -1.60
N VAL A 42 -2.56 5.17 -0.41
CA VAL A 42 -2.04 6.47 0.00
C VAL A 42 -1.01 6.25 1.09
N LEU A 43 0.21 6.71 0.85
CA LEU A 43 1.32 6.67 1.81
C LEU A 43 1.50 8.04 2.42
N HIS A 44 1.43 8.12 3.75
CA HIS A 44 1.75 9.31 4.52
C HIS A 44 3.13 9.14 5.13
N ALA A 45 4.08 9.86 4.55
CA ALA A 45 5.48 9.79 4.93
C ALA A 45 5.75 10.61 6.19
N LEU A 46 6.29 9.98 7.23
CA LEU A 46 6.77 10.70 8.42
C LEU A 46 8.23 11.13 8.30
N ALA A 47 8.99 10.54 7.39
CA ALA A 47 10.40 10.84 7.16
C ALA A 47 10.75 10.71 5.68
N THR A 48 11.78 11.43 5.24
CA THR A 48 12.32 11.28 3.88
C THR A 48 13.06 9.96 3.77
N ARG A 49 12.61 9.08 2.88
CA ARG A 49 13.23 7.77 2.61
C ARG A 49 12.69 7.12 1.34
N GLU A 50 13.44 6.17 0.83
CA GLU A 50 12.97 5.28 -0.22
C GLU A 50 12.28 4.05 0.40
N VAL A 51 11.03 3.80 -0.01
CA VAL A 51 10.25 2.65 0.46
C VAL A 51 9.89 1.77 -0.71
N SER A 52 10.10 0.47 -0.57
CA SER A 52 9.57 -0.52 -1.51
C SER A 52 8.22 -1.02 -1.01
N VAL A 53 7.19 -0.79 -1.80
CA VAL A 53 5.83 -1.20 -1.51
C VAL A 53 5.49 -2.38 -2.41
N GLU A 54 5.12 -3.51 -1.80
CA GLU A 54 4.57 -4.66 -2.53
C GLU A 54 3.04 -4.60 -2.45
N VAL A 55 2.40 -4.45 -3.62
CA VAL A 55 0.95 -4.46 -3.76
C VAL A 55 0.49 -5.74 -4.47
N PRO A 56 -0.62 -6.37 -4.06
CA PRO A 56 -1.26 -7.40 -4.86
C PRO A 56 -1.88 -6.76 -6.11
N GLY A 57 -1.52 -7.28 -7.28
CA GLY A 57 -2.16 -7.04 -8.57
C GLY A 57 -3.25 -8.07 -8.85
N ASP A 58 -3.65 -8.17 -10.10
CA ASP A 58 -4.58 -9.18 -10.58
C ASP A 58 -4.00 -10.60 -10.37
N GLY A 59 -4.79 -11.50 -9.76
CA GLY A 59 -4.43 -12.93 -9.72
C GLY A 59 -3.18 -13.31 -8.92
N GLN A 60 -2.91 -12.68 -7.77
CA GLN A 60 -1.76 -12.94 -6.86
C GLN A 60 -0.40 -12.41 -7.32
N VAL A 61 -0.30 -11.75 -8.48
CA VAL A 61 0.93 -11.09 -8.91
C VAL A 61 1.25 -9.97 -7.92
N ARG A 62 2.49 -9.90 -7.40
CA ARG A 62 2.90 -8.82 -6.49
C ARG A 62 3.75 -7.82 -7.24
N ILE A 63 3.26 -6.60 -7.39
CA ILE A 63 4.01 -5.51 -8.00
C ILE A 63 4.81 -4.82 -6.89
N ARG A 64 6.13 -4.80 -7.04
CA ARG A 64 7.01 -4.00 -6.18
C ARG A 64 7.21 -2.63 -6.83
N ARG A 65 6.69 -1.58 -6.20
CA ARG A 65 7.00 -0.19 -6.56
C ARG A 65 7.96 0.42 -5.56
N ARG A 66 9.03 1.04 -6.06
CA ARG A 66 9.87 1.93 -5.26
C ARG A 66 9.26 3.32 -5.31
N VAL A 67 9.03 3.87 -4.14
CA VAL A 67 8.49 5.22 -3.97
C VAL A 67 9.44 5.99 -3.09
N SER A 68 9.93 7.12 -3.61
CA SER A 68 10.67 8.09 -2.82
C SER A 68 9.69 8.94 -2.03
N LEU A 69 9.67 8.73 -0.73
CA LEU A 69 8.86 9.49 0.20
C LEU A 69 9.67 10.66 0.74
N GLN A 70 9.07 11.84 0.79
CA GLN A 70 9.61 13.01 1.49
C GLN A 70 8.87 13.18 2.81
N ALA A 71 9.55 13.63 3.88
CA ALA A 71 8.90 13.86 5.17
C ALA A 71 7.70 14.81 5.02
N GLY A 72 6.53 14.39 5.53
CA GLY A 72 5.28 15.14 5.41
C GLY A 72 4.57 15.01 4.06
N ALA A 73 5.17 14.34 3.07
CA ALA A 73 4.53 14.12 1.79
C ALA A 73 3.47 13.02 1.87
N THR A 74 2.39 13.22 1.12
CA THR A 74 1.39 12.20 0.86
C THR A 74 1.52 11.75 -0.57
N VAL A 75 1.75 10.46 -0.80
CA VAL A 75 1.91 9.89 -2.14
C VAL A 75 0.79 8.90 -2.40
N THR A 76 0.03 9.15 -3.46
CA THR A 76 -0.99 8.23 -3.95
C THR A 76 -0.40 7.32 -5.02
N VAL A 77 -0.50 6.03 -4.80
CA VAL A 77 -0.14 4.97 -5.74
C VAL A 77 -1.43 4.32 -6.22
N VAL A 78 -1.80 4.58 -7.46
CA VAL A 78 -2.91 3.90 -8.13
C VAL A 78 -2.35 2.60 -8.71
N ALA A 79 -2.94 1.46 -8.34
CA ALA A 79 -2.58 0.19 -8.97
C ALA A 79 -3.25 0.12 -10.36
N PRO A 80 -2.57 -0.47 -11.36
CA PRO A 80 -3.13 -0.63 -12.70
C PRO A 80 -4.33 -1.58 -12.73
#